data_AF-A0A2S4XLE5-F1
#
_entry.id   AF-A0A2S4XLE5-F1
#
_cell.length_a   1.000
_cell.length_b   1.000
_cell.length_c   1.000
_cell.angle_alpha   90.00
_cell.angle_beta   90.00
_cell.angle_gamma   90.00
#
_symmetry.space_group_name_H-M   'P 1'
#
loop_
_entity.id
_entity.type
_entity.pdbx_description
1 polymer ?
#
loop_
_entity_poly.entity_id
_entity_poly.type
_entity_poly.pdbx_seq_one_letter_code
_entity_poly.pdbx_strand_id
1 'polypeptide(L)'
;MTGPDETYDPTRHPDLLRWMGERRDAHERWAEQTTFAGVLDFTPASLRILDDLIRETANSMEELTDQRMTPFIQGAIWYVGEVFCRHRKMVWKYIPDIVSGELEPFFNAAGETSALDHPCVGAPDDPESYLYPLNMLRRILLTEDEVGNPVGETLPSIFANPFDEDDEDDGEELDPVSGWE
;
A
#
# COMPACT_ATOMS: atom_id res chain seq x y z
N MET A 1 -8.31 28.30 -4.14
CA MET A 1 -7.65 27.01 -4.36
C MET A 1 -6.22 27.31 -4.74
N THR A 2 -5.32 27.24 -3.76
CA THR A 2 -3.88 27.24 -4.00
C THR A 2 -3.56 25.89 -4.62
N GLY A 3 -2.99 25.89 -5.83
CA GLY A 3 -2.51 24.65 -6.45
C GLY A 3 -1.42 23.99 -5.59
N PRO A 4 -1.03 22.75 -5.92
CA PRO A 4 0.03 22.06 -5.20
C PRO A 4 1.29 22.94 -5.18
N ASP A 5 1.93 23.05 -4.01
CA ASP A 5 3.19 23.75 -3.87
C ASP A 5 4.23 23.06 -4.76
N GLU A 6 4.56 23.67 -5.89
CA GLU A 6 5.54 23.14 -6.86
C GLU A 6 6.94 22.97 -6.27
N THR A 7 7.19 23.50 -5.06
CA THR A 7 8.45 23.34 -4.33
C THR A 7 8.44 22.17 -3.34
N TYR A 8 7.30 21.53 -3.13
CA TYR A 8 7.17 20.39 -2.23
C TYR A 8 7.74 19.12 -2.86
N ASP A 9 8.77 18.55 -2.23
CA ASP A 9 9.31 17.25 -2.58
C ASP A 9 8.73 16.16 -1.64
N PRO A 10 7.79 15.33 -2.12
CA PRO A 10 7.13 14.33 -1.29
C PRO A 10 8.07 13.22 -0.80
N THR A 11 9.27 13.09 -1.39
CA THR A 11 10.27 12.09 -0.99
C THR A 11 11.19 12.58 0.14
N ARG A 12 11.15 13.90 0.45
CA ARG A 12 12.08 14.55 1.38
C ARG A 12 11.41 15.14 2.61
N HIS A 13 10.12 14.88 2.82
CA HIS A 13 9.42 15.38 4.01
C HIS A 13 10.11 14.86 5.30
N PRO A 14 10.43 15.72 6.28
CA PRO A 14 11.14 15.33 7.50
C PRO A 14 10.51 14.17 8.27
N ASP A 15 9.18 14.15 8.40
CA ASP A 15 8.48 13.04 9.07
C ASP A 15 8.60 11.71 8.32
N LEU A 16 8.57 11.73 6.99
CA LEU A 16 8.79 10.53 6.19
C LEU A 16 10.22 10.00 6.41
N LEU A 17 11.22 10.89 6.31
CA LEU A 17 12.63 10.52 6.51
C LEU A 17 12.87 9.97 7.92
N ARG A 18 12.26 10.59 8.94
CA ARG A 18 12.34 10.13 10.32
C ARG A 18 11.69 8.76 10.50
N TRP A 19 10.46 8.59 10.01
CA TRP A 19 9.73 7.32 10.07
C TRP A 19 10.50 6.19 9.37
N MET A 20 11.01 6.41 8.16
CA MET A 20 11.82 5.42 7.45
C MET A 20 13.12 5.09 8.19
N GLY A 21 13.79 6.10 8.76
CA GLY A 21 15.01 5.91 9.56
C GLY A 21 14.76 5.03 10.77
N GLU A 22 13.72 5.34 11.55
CA GLU A 22 13.30 4.56 12.72
C GLU A 22 12.99 3.08 12.35
N ARG A 23 12.36 2.82 11.20
CA ARG A 23 11.97 1.46 10.77
C ARG A 23 13.17 0.68 10.25
N ARG A 24 14.04 1.33 9.49
CA ARG A 24 15.31 0.74 9.04
C ARG A 24 16.15 0.30 10.23
N ASP A 25 16.27 1.13 11.26
CA ASP A 25 17.08 0.85 12.44
C ASP A 25 16.44 -0.24 13.33
N ALA A 26 15.10 -0.35 13.33
CA ALA A 26 14.37 -1.36 14.09
C ALA A 26 14.20 -2.71 13.37
N HIS A 27 14.49 -2.79 12.07
CA HIS A 27 14.12 -3.92 11.22
C HIS A 27 14.65 -5.27 11.72
N GLU A 28 15.93 -5.35 12.10
CA GLU A 28 16.54 -6.60 12.56
C GLU A 28 15.77 -7.16 13.76
N ARG A 29 15.53 -6.32 14.77
CA ARG A 29 14.75 -6.68 15.96
C ARG A 29 13.29 -6.99 15.63
N TRP A 30 12.70 -6.33 14.64
CA TRP A 30 11.33 -6.61 14.18
C TRP A 30 11.24 -7.99 13.54
N ALA A 31 12.18 -8.34 12.65
CA ALA A 31 12.21 -9.64 11.98
C ALA A 31 12.44 -10.79 12.99
N GLU A 32 13.28 -10.57 14.01
CA GLU A 32 13.54 -11.52 15.11
C GLU A 32 12.31 -11.83 15.97
N GLN A 33 11.31 -10.93 16.02
CA GLN A 33 10.07 -11.16 16.77
C GLN A 33 9.11 -12.10 16.04
N THR A 34 9.37 -12.39 14.76
CA THR A 34 8.57 -13.32 13.97
C THR A 34 9.16 -14.73 14.05
N THR A 35 8.33 -15.76 13.87
CA THR A 35 8.78 -17.16 13.74
C THR A 35 9.73 -17.38 12.52
N PHE A 36 9.90 -16.35 11.69
CA PHE A 36 10.51 -16.37 10.38
C PHE A 36 11.75 -15.46 10.29
N ALA A 37 12.41 -15.21 11.42
CA ALA A 37 13.68 -14.49 11.46
C ALA A 37 14.68 -15.10 10.44
N GLY A 38 15.08 -14.31 9.44
CA GLY A 38 16.03 -14.71 8.38
C GLY A 38 15.42 -15.11 7.03
N VAL A 39 14.09 -15.28 6.91
CA VAL A 39 13.42 -15.49 5.60
C VAL A 39 12.71 -14.22 5.08
N LEU A 40 12.55 -13.22 5.94
CA LEU A 40 12.15 -11.86 5.54
C LEU A 40 13.36 -11.10 4.99
N ASP A 41 13.73 -11.40 3.75
CA ASP A 41 14.94 -10.95 3.05
C ASP A 41 14.72 -9.83 2.00
N PHE A 42 13.53 -9.24 2.00
CA PHE A 42 13.02 -8.26 1.03
C PHE A 42 12.95 -8.76 -0.42
N THR A 43 12.95 -10.07 -0.68
CA THR A 43 12.61 -10.59 -2.01
C THR A 43 11.10 -10.58 -2.22
N PRO A 44 10.59 -10.51 -3.46
CA PRO A 44 9.15 -10.64 -3.71
C PRO A 44 8.58 -11.97 -3.18
N ALA A 45 9.37 -13.04 -3.15
CA ALA A 45 8.96 -14.33 -2.61
C ALA A 45 8.65 -14.27 -1.10
N SER A 46 9.41 -13.46 -0.34
CA SER A 46 9.19 -13.27 1.10
C SER A 46 7.85 -12.59 1.44
N LEU A 47 7.18 -11.94 0.49
CA LEU A 47 5.86 -11.35 0.70
C LEU A 47 4.81 -12.39 1.06
N ARG A 48 4.95 -13.65 0.61
CA ARG A 48 4.06 -14.74 1.02
C ARG A 48 4.16 -15.02 2.52
N ILE A 49 5.36 -14.94 3.08
CA ILE A 49 5.59 -15.17 4.52
C ILE A 49 4.95 -14.03 5.33
N LEU A 50 5.03 -12.80 4.83
CA LEU A 50 4.40 -11.66 5.48
C LEU A 50 2.86 -11.73 5.39
N ASP A 51 2.30 -12.21 4.27
CA ASP A 51 0.86 -12.47 4.11
C ASP A 51 0.35 -13.42 5.20
N ASP A 52 1.03 -14.55 5.42
CA ASP A 52 0.68 -15.51 6.48
C ASP A 52 0.75 -14.87 7.88
N LEU A 53 1.83 -14.13 8.17
CA LEU A 53 2.00 -13.45 9.46
C LEU A 53 0.90 -12.41 9.75
N ILE A 54 0.43 -11.70 8.72
CA ILE A 54 -0.64 -10.71 8.88
C ILE A 54 -1.98 -11.40 9.17
N ARG A 55 -2.27 -12.50 8.47
CA ARG A 55 -3.48 -13.32 8.72
C ARG A 55 -3.48 -13.99 10.09
N GLU A 56 -2.30 -14.28 10.65
CA GLU A 56 -2.17 -14.74 12.04
C GLU A 56 -2.39 -13.62 13.06
N THR A 57 -2.17 -12.36 12.66
CA THR A 57 -2.19 -11.19 13.56
C THR A 57 -3.55 -10.49 13.61
N ALA A 58 -4.29 -10.46 12.49
CA ALA A 58 -5.58 -9.80 12.38
C ALA A 58 -6.55 -10.60 11.50
N ASN A 59 -7.83 -10.63 11.90
CA ASN A 59 -8.90 -11.36 11.22
C ASN A 59 -9.72 -10.47 10.28
N SER A 60 -9.53 -9.15 10.33
CA SER A 60 -10.26 -8.18 9.51
C SER A 60 -9.45 -6.92 9.22
N MET A 61 -9.88 -6.16 8.21
CA MET A 61 -9.30 -4.85 7.89
C MET A 61 -9.43 -3.85 9.03
N GLU A 62 -10.53 -3.90 9.78
CA GLU A 62 -10.79 -3.03 10.94
C GLU A 62 -9.81 -3.34 12.07
N GLU A 63 -9.64 -4.63 12.40
CA GLU A 63 -8.68 -5.07 13.41
C GLU A 63 -7.24 -4.67 13.03
N LEU A 64 -6.87 -4.83 11.76
CA LEU A 64 -5.56 -4.39 11.28
C LEU A 64 -5.41 -2.86 11.37
N THR A 65 -6.47 -2.12 11.04
CA THR A 65 -6.48 -0.66 11.14
C THR A 65 -6.30 -0.22 12.58
N ASP A 66 -6.98 -0.82 13.54
CA ASP A 66 -6.79 -0.53 14.96
C ASP A 66 -5.38 -0.84 15.45
N GLN A 67 -4.77 -1.90 14.92
CA GLN A 67 -3.40 -2.29 15.23
C GLN A 67 -2.32 -1.55 14.43
N ARG A 68 -2.68 -0.61 13.54
CA ARG A 68 -1.74 -0.02 12.57
C ARG A 68 -0.53 0.66 13.22
N MET A 69 -0.68 1.17 14.44
CA MET A 69 0.39 1.83 15.19
C MET A 69 1.26 0.88 16.02
N THR A 70 0.94 -0.42 16.07
CA THR A 70 1.75 -1.40 16.78
C THR A 70 3.12 -1.57 16.11
N PRO A 71 4.17 -1.92 16.87
CA PRO A 71 5.51 -2.13 16.30
C PRO A 71 5.53 -3.16 15.17
N PHE A 72 4.73 -4.23 15.30
CA PHE A 72 4.66 -5.27 14.30
C PHE A 72 4.06 -4.75 12.98
N ILE A 73 2.89 -4.10 13.02
CA ILE A 73 2.25 -3.58 11.80
C ILE A 73 3.06 -2.46 11.17
N GLN A 74 3.66 -1.57 11.96
CA GLN A 74 4.56 -0.52 11.45
C GLN A 74 5.77 -1.11 10.69
N GLY A 75 6.35 -2.20 11.19
CA GLY A 75 7.41 -2.90 10.47
C GLY A 75 6.91 -3.60 9.21
N ALA A 76 5.71 -4.19 9.23
CA ALA A 76 5.10 -4.82 8.06
C ALA A 76 4.81 -3.80 6.93
N ILE A 77 4.25 -2.64 7.27
CA ILE A 77 3.99 -1.53 6.32
C ILE A 77 5.30 -1.13 5.64
N TRP A 78 6.35 -0.90 6.44
CA TRP A 78 7.65 -0.52 5.92
C TRP A 78 8.28 -1.64 5.07
N TYR A 79 8.18 -2.89 5.50
CA TYR A 79 8.74 -4.04 4.78
C TYR A 79 8.13 -4.18 3.37
N VAL A 80 6.80 -4.11 3.26
CA VAL A 80 6.11 -4.16 1.96
C VAL A 80 6.60 -3.04 1.06
N GLY A 81 6.58 -1.79 1.54
CA GLY A 81 7.04 -0.66 0.73
C GLY A 81 8.51 -0.79 0.30
N GLU A 82 9.39 -1.32 1.14
CA GLU A 82 10.78 -1.59 0.77
C GLU A 82 10.92 -2.64 -0.33
N VAL A 83 10.07 -3.67 -0.37
CA VAL A 83 10.06 -4.65 -1.47
C VAL A 83 9.72 -3.95 -2.79
N PHE A 84 8.72 -3.06 -2.80
CA PHE A 84 8.39 -2.25 -3.99
C PHE A 84 9.52 -1.30 -4.38
N CYS A 85 10.11 -0.59 -3.42
CA CYS A 85 11.24 0.30 -3.69
C CYS A 85 12.42 -0.44 -4.33
N ARG A 86 12.75 -1.64 -3.84
CA ARG A 86 13.90 -2.43 -4.32
C ARG A 86 13.66 -3.12 -5.66
N HIS A 87 12.44 -3.62 -5.90
CA HIS A 87 12.16 -4.49 -7.05
C HIS A 87 11.29 -3.86 -8.14
N ARG A 88 10.59 -2.75 -7.84
CA ARG A 88 9.77 -2.00 -8.80
C ARG A 88 10.30 -0.58 -9.07
N LYS A 89 11.47 -0.22 -8.51
CA LYS A 89 12.07 1.13 -8.61
C LYS A 89 11.15 2.26 -8.13
N MET A 90 10.24 1.93 -7.22
CA MET A 90 9.39 2.92 -6.57
C MET A 90 10.19 3.69 -5.51
N VAL A 91 9.61 4.79 -5.05
CA VAL A 91 10.15 5.60 -3.95
C VAL A 91 9.06 5.84 -2.93
N TRP A 92 9.46 5.93 -1.66
CA TRP A 92 8.59 6.38 -0.59
C TRP A 92 8.20 7.84 -0.80
N LYS A 93 6.91 8.14 -0.62
CA LYS A 93 6.33 9.47 -0.76
C LYS A 93 5.40 9.77 0.40
N TYR A 94 5.34 11.05 0.76
CA TYR A 94 4.33 11.61 1.63
C TYR A 94 3.61 12.72 0.86
N ILE A 95 2.44 12.40 0.33
CA ILE A 95 1.70 13.26 -0.60
C ILE A 95 0.53 13.95 0.10
N PRO A 96 0.22 15.21 -0.21
CA PRO A 96 -1.01 15.83 0.24
C PRO A 96 -2.23 15.15 -0.40
N ASP A 97 -3.38 15.26 0.26
CA ASP A 97 -4.66 14.84 -0.31
C ASP A 97 -4.95 15.61 -1.61
N ILE A 98 -5.43 14.89 -2.63
CA ILE A 98 -5.62 15.44 -3.98
C ILE A 98 -6.77 16.45 -4.06
N VAL A 99 -7.74 16.38 -3.14
CA VAL A 99 -8.92 17.24 -3.14
C VAL A 99 -8.67 18.50 -2.31
N SER A 100 -8.25 18.34 -1.06
CA SER A 100 -8.03 19.41 -0.09
C SER A 100 -6.67 20.08 -0.23
N GLY A 101 -5.67 19.37 -0.76
CA GLY A 101 -4.27 19.79 -0.76
C GLY A 101 -3.62 19.74 0.62
N GLU A 102 -4.31 19.22 1.65
CA GLU A 102 -3.79 19.12 3.00
C GLU A 102 -2.92 17.88 3.16
N LEU A 103 -1.85 18.00 3.96
CA LEU A 103 -1.00 16.88 4.29
C LEU A 103 -1.54 16.18 5.54
N GLU A 104 -2.27 15.08 5.35
CA GLU A 104 -2.87 14.34 6.45
C GLU A 104 -1.82 13.65 7.33
N PRO A 105 -1.98 13.64 8.67
CA PRO A 105 -1.04 12.95 9.56
C PRO A 105 -0.93 11.47 9.24
N PHE A 106 0.27 10.90 9.44
CA PHE A 106 0.50 9.46 9.35
C PHE A 106 -0.48 8.67 10.21
N PHE A 107 -1.10 7.65 9.62
CA PHE A 107 -1.95 6.68 10.31
C PHE A 107 -3.11 7.32 11.09
N ASN A 108 -3.74 8.37 10.55
CA ASN A 108 -4.79 9.11 11.23
C ASN A 108 -6.05 8.26 11.41
N ALA A 109 -6.44 8.01 12.67
CA ALA A 109 -7.61 7.20 13.02
C ALA A 109 -8.96 7.85 12.67
N ALA A 110 -8.95 9.16 12.46
CA ALA A 110 -10.13 10.00 12.63
C ALA A 110 -10.85 10.36 11.32
N GLY A 111 -10.39 9.89 10.16
CA GLY A 111 -11.04 10.13 8.87
C GLY A 111 -11.98 8.98 8.48
N GLU A 112 -13.14 9.31 7.90
CA GLU A 112 -13.99 8.34 7.16
C GLU A 112 -13.20 7.66 6.02
N THR A 113 -12.07 8.23 5.62
CA THR A 113 -11.12 7.78 4.59
C THR A 113 -9.92 7.00 5.15
N SER A 114 -10.13 6.10 6.11
CA SER A 114 -9.04 5.22 6.62
C SER A 114 -8.29 4.47 5.50
N ALA A 115 -8.87 4.34 4.30
CA ALA A 115 -8.26 3.75 3.10
C ALA A 115 -6.90 4.36 2.66
N LEU A 116 -6.55 5.59 3.07
CA LEU A 116 -5.41 6.36 2.54
C LEU A 116 -4.34 6.69 3.59
N ASP A 117 -4.05 5.77 4.51
CA ASP A 117 -3.02 6.02 5.53
C ASP A 117 -1.61 6.12 4.95
N HIS A 118 -1.03 7.33 5.02
CA HIS A 118 0.36 7.61 4.69
C HIS A 118 1.35 6.83 5.57
N PRO A 119 2.56 6.54 5.05
CA PRO A 119 3.09 6.94 3.73
C PRO A 119 2.75 5.97 2.59
N CYS A 120 2.98 6.41 1.34
CA CYS A 120 2.81 5.60 0.13
C CYS A 120 4.16 5.30 -0.56
N VAL A 121 4.14 4.33 -1.48
CA VAL A 121 5.23 4.09 -2.44
C VAL A 121 4.71 4.29 -3.85
N GLY A 122 5.48 4.95 -4.70
CA GLY A 122 5.05 5.23 -6.08
C GLY A 122 6.20 5.40 -7.05
N ALA A 123 5.90 5.44 -8.33
CA ALA A 123 6.91 5.70 -9.36
C ALA A 123 7.51 7.11 -9.16
N PRO A 124 8.84 7.30 -9.31
CA PRO A 124 9.49 8.56 -8.98
C PRO A 124 8.98 9.74 -9.81
N ASP A 125 8.68 9.50 -11.09
CA ASP A 125 8.33 10.52 -12.08
C ASP A 125 6.82 10.59 -12.39
N ASP A 126 6.01 9.82 -11.69
CA ASP A 126 4.56 9.77 -11.88
C ASP A 126 3.85 10.09 -10.55
N PRO A 127 3.11 11.22 -10.47
CA PRO A 127 2.42 11.63 -9.27
C PRO A 127 1.15 10.80 -8.99
N GLU A 128 0.59 10.10 -9.97
CA GLU A 128 -0.67 9.35 -9.86
C GLU A 128 -0.44 7.86 -9.58
N SER A 129 0.70 7.32 -10.03
CA SER A 129 1.10 5.93 -9.77
C SER A 129 1.69 5.73 -8.37
N TYR A 130 0.85 5.55 -7.36
CA TYR A 130 1.26 5.19 -6.00
C TYR A 130 0.29 4.23 -5.30
N LEU A 131 0.80 3.58 -4.26
CA LEU A 131 0.09 2.60 -3.46
C LEU A 131 0.39 2.82 -1.99
N TYR A 132 -0.59 2.57 -1.12
CA TYR A 132 -0.42 2.65 0.32
C TYR A 132 -0.11 1.26 0.88
N PRO A 133 1.08 1.01 1.44
CA PRO A 133 1.41 -0.32 1.95
C PRO A 133 0.47 -0.80 3.06
N LEU A 134 -0.06 0.08 3.91
CA LEU A 134 -1.10 -0.34 4.87
C LEU A 134 -2.37 -0.82 4.15
N ASN A 135 -2.76 -0.17 3.05
CA ASN A 135 -3.92 -0.61 2.27
C ASN A 135 -3.69 -1.98 1.64
N MET A 136 -2.46 -2.28 1.18
CA MET A 136 -2.12 -3.63 0.71
C MET A 136 -2.29 -4.69 1.80
N LEU A 137 -1.85 -4.39 3.03
CA LEU A 137 -2.03 -5.30 4.16
C LEU A 137 -3.51 -5.49 4.54
N ARG A 138 -4.36 -4.48 4.32
CA ARG A 138 -5.81 -4.61 4.52
C ARG A 138 -6.45 -5.46 3.44
N ARG A 139 -6.14 -5.22 2.16
CA ARG A 139 -6.71 -5.93 1.01
C ARG A 139 -6.54 -7.45 1.11
N ILE A 140 -5.42 -7.93 1.65
CA ILE A 140 -5.22 -9.38 1.84
C ILE A 140 -6.18 -10.00 2.86
N LEU A 141 -6.77 -9.22 3.78
CA LEU A 141 -7.76 -9.69 4.74
C LEU A 141 -9.20 -9.60 4.21
N LEU A 142 -9.41 -9.02 3.02
CA LEU A 142 -10.71 -8.98 2.37
C LEU A 142 -11.05 -10.39 1.84
N THR A 143 -12.26 -10.85 2.13
CA THR A 143 -12.75 -12.16 1.68
C THR A 143 -13.88 -12.06 0.67
N GLU A 144 -14.55 -10.90 0.60
CA GLU A 144 -15.63 -10.61 -0.33
C GLU A 144 -15.48 -9.17 -0.84
N ASP A 145 -15.78 -8.93 -2.12
CA ASP A 145 -15.86 -7.58 -2.70
C ASP A 145 -17.12 -6.83 -2.24
N GLU A 146 -17.33 -5.61 -2.75
CA GLU A 146 -18.49 -4.77 -2.39
C GLU A 146 -19.84 -5.37 -2.82
N VAL A 147 -19.85 -6.30 -3.77
CA VAL A 147 -21.04 -6.98 -4.32
C VAL A 147 -21.23 -8.37 -3.69
N GLY A 148 -20.30 -8.82 -2.84
CA GLY A 148 -20.33 -10.10 -2.15
C GLY A 148 -19.70 -11.26 -2.92
N ASN A 149 -18.92 -11.00 -3.98
CA ASN A 149 -18.16 -12.06 -4.64
C ASN A 149 -16.92 -12.38 -3.81
N PRO A 150 -16.52 -13.66 -3.70
CA PRO A 150 -15.33 -14.02 -2.94
C PRO A 150 -14.06 -13.47 -3.58
N VAL A 151 -13.22 -12.82 -2.77
CA VAL A 151 -11.89 -12.34 -3.15
C VAL A 151 -10.80 -12.99 -2.30
N GLY A 152 -9.59 -13.05 -2.83
CA GLY A 152 -8.47 -13.75 -2.22
C GLY A 152 -7.14 -13.13 -2.58
N GLU A 153 -7.03 -11.82 -2.39
CA GLU A 153 -5.80 -11.09 -2.68
C GLU A 153 -4.66 -11.53 -1.76
N THR A 154 -3.45 -11.50 -2.30
CA THR A 154 -2.22 -11.82 -1.57
C THR A 154 -1.18 -10.75 -1.86
N LEU A 155 -0.23 -10.52 -0.94
CA LEU A 155 0.84 -9.57 -1.20
C LEU A 155 1.64 -9.89 -2.49
N PRO A 156 1.91 -11.17 -2.84
CA PRO A 156 2.49 -11.52 -4.13
C PRO A 156 1.63 -11.15 -5.35
N SER A 157 0.29 -11.27 -5.29
CA SER A 157 -0.57 -10.90 -6.42
C SER A 157 -0.61 -9.38 -6.60
N ILE A 158 -0.75 -8.63 -5.50
CA ILE A 158 -0.65 -7.16 -5.51
C ILE A 158 0.73 -6.71 -6.02
N PHE A 159 1.80 -7.38 -5.60
CA PHE A 159 3.13 -7.08 -6.12
C PHE A 159 3.27 -7.38 -7.61
N ALA A 160 2.61 -8.43 -8.14
CA ALA A 160 2.64 -8.79 -9.54
C ALA A 160 1.86 -7.79 -10.41
N ASN A 161 0.68 -7.37 -9.95
CA ASN A 161 -0.14 -6.36 -10.62
C ASN A 161 -0.64 -5.28 -9.64
N PRO A 162 0.18 -4.25 -9.35
CA PRO A 162 -0.14 -3.27 -8.31
C PRO A 162 -1.33 -2.36 -8.61
N PHE A 163 -1.63 -2.16 -9.88
CA PHE A 163 -2.66 -1.22 -10.36
C PHE A 163 -3.77 -1.95 -11.14
N ASP A 164 -3.89 -3.28 -10.97
CA ASP A 164 -5.14 -3.96 -11.31
C ASP A 164 -6.19 -3.45 -10.33
N GLU A 165 -6.96 -2.48 -10.78
CA GLU A 165 -8.40 -2.48 -10.51
C GLU A 165 -8.94 -3.62 -11.37
N ASP A 166 -9.80 -4.48 -10.81
CA ASP A 166 -10.47 -5.53 -11.58
C ASP A 166 -10.85 -4.99 -12.97
N ASP A 167 -10.46 -5.70 -14.04
CA ASP A 167 -10.87 -5.37 -15.40
C ASP A 167 -12.41 -5.18 -15.43
N GLU A 168 -12.89 -3.96 -15.25
CA GLU A 168 -14.09 -3.47 -15.92
C GLU A 168 -13.70 -3.13 -17.37
N ASP A 169 -13.08 -4.10 -18.06
CA ASP A 169 -13.12 -4.18 -19.52
C ASP A 169 -14.34 -5.04 -19.90
N ASP A 170 -15.52 -4.46 -19.72
CA ASP A 170 -16.57 -4.67 -20.70
C ASP A 170 -16.46 -3.53 -21.71
N GLY A 171 -15.40 -3.56 -22.51
CA GLY A 171 -15.36 -2.85 -23.76
C GLY A 171 -16.65 -3.13 -24.52
N GLU A 172 -17.54 -2.14 -24.57
CA GLU A 172 -18.55 -2.09 -25.61
C GLU A 172 -17.77 -1.86 -26.91
N GLU A 173 -17.37 -2.97 -27.52
CA GLU A 173 -16.88 -3.05 -28.88
C GLU A 173 -17.93 -2.38 -29.75
N LEU A 174 -17.73 -1.09 -30.03
CA LEU A 174 -18.53 -0.34 -30.99
C LEU A 174 -18.32 -1.02 -32.36
N ASP A 175 -19.18 -1.97 -32.67
CA ASP A 175 -19.27 -2.65 -33.95
C ASP A 175 -19.23 -1.61 -35.08
N PRO A 176 -18.12 -1.45 -35.81
CA PRO A 176 -18.12 -0.66 -37.02
C PRO A 176 -18.55 -1.61 -38.13
N VAL A 177 -19.60 -1.19 -38.83
CA VAL A 177 -20.09 -1.65 -40.13
C VAL A 177 -21.07 -2.84 -40.16
N SER A 178 -22.33 -2.53 -40.45
CA SER A 178 -23.07 -2.87 -41.70
C SER A 178 -24.58 -2.74 -41.41
N GLY A 179 -25.43 -2.03 -42.15
CA GLY A 179 -25.34 -1.43 -43.45
C GLY A 179 -26.78 -1.24 -43.99
N TRP A 180 -26.99 -0.18 -44.79
CA TRP A 180 -27.96 -0.03 -45.88
C TRP A 180 -29.41 -0.51 -45.68
N GLU A 181 -30.36 0.42 -45.56
CA GLU A 181 -31.29 0.88 -46.63
C GLU A 181 -32.26 1.95 -46.10
#